data_AF-A0A7S0TBH7-F1
#
_entry.id   AF-A0A7S0TBH7-F1
#
_cell.length_a   1.000
_cell.length_b   1.000
_cell.length_c   1.000
_cell.angle_alpha   90.00
_cell.angle_beta   90.00
_cell.angle_gamma   90.00
#
_symmetry.space_group_name_H-M   'P 1'
#
loop_
_entity.id
_entity.type
_entity.pdbx_description
1 polymer ?
#
loop_
_entity_poly.entity_id
_entity_poly.type
_entity_poly.pdbx_seq_one_letter_code
_entity_poly.pdbx_strand_id
1 'polypeptide(L)'
;MDAMQISTQRSMTTYDPNESDDQFCLPANAPQSDIVFGKKLNFKQMAYAIHEKYIREGSDWEINVSYRVRRSMAALFESEDVWMKNAPFDDAAMLYRLFNRCVVEMTSLIRSAFSRFKQTDSFMILQNKSKSLKSVSFEAHIPALGSIESVMEEDVKETEMHRDEDEAPDEALDINLTAMASKSDSVDE
;
A
#
# COMPACT_ATOMS: atom_id res chain seq x y z
N MET A 1 41.42 -13.07 -18.48
CA MET A 1 40.69 -12.51 -17.33
C MET A 1 39.32 -12.13 -17.85
N ASP A 2 38.36 -13.04 -17.77
CA ASP A 2 37.04 -12.89 -18.39
C ASP A 2 36.10 -12.10 -17.50
N ALA A 3 35.60 -10.98 -18.02
CA ALA A 3 34.60 -10.15 -17.37
C ALA A 3 33.24 -10.85 -17.43
N MET A 4 32.79 -11.35 -16.29
CA MET A 4 31.49 -11.98 -16.13
C MET A 4 30.39 -10.91 -16.20
N GLN A 5 29.78 -10.74 -17.38
CA GLN A 5 28.65 -9.84 -17.59
C GLN A 5 27.39 -10.44 -16.93
N ILE A 6 27.05 -9.95 -15.74
CA ILE A 6 25.79 -10.30 -15.07
C ILE A 6 24.68 -9.45 -15.72
N SER A 7 24.11 -9.98 -16.80
CA SER A 7 22.87 -9.48 -17.40
C SER A 7 21.70 -9.84 -16.49
N THR A 8 21.36 -8.96 -15.55
CA THR A 8 20.12 -9.07 -14.79
C THR A 8 18.97 -8.56 -15.64
N GLN A 9 18.41 -9.44 -16.47
CA GLN A 9 17.14 -9.19 -17.13
C GLN A 9 16.05 -9.14 -16.05
N ARG A 10 15.65 -7.94 -15.64
CA ARG A 10 14.42 -7.73 -14.88
C ARG A 10 13.27 -8.11 -15.81
N SER A 11 12.68 -9.27 -15.57
CA SER A 11 11.45 -9.73 -16.22
C SER A 11 10.39 -8.65 -16.04
N MET A 12 10.03 -8.00 -17.14
CA MET A 12 8.93 -7.07 -17.23
C MET A 12 7.66 -7.92 -17.32
N THR A 13 7.02 -8.14 -16.18
CA THR A 13 5.77 -8.90 -16.07
C THR A 13 4.71 -8.19 -16.92
N THR A 14 4.18 -8.89 -17.92
CA THR A 14 3.07 -8.42 -18.74
C THR A 14 1.85 -8.23 -17.85
N TYR A 15 1.33 -7.00 -17.81
CA TYR A 15 0.07 -6.68 -17.14
C TYR A 15 -1.06 -7.43 -17.85
N ASP A 16 -1.68 -8.40 -17.18
CA ASP A 16 -2.89 -9.07 -17.66
C ASP A 16 -4.11 -8.28 -17.15
N PRO A 17 -4.85 -7.59 -18.03
CA PRO A 17 -6.01 -6.77 -17.63
C PRO A 17 -7.19 -7.61 -17.11
N ASN A 18 -7.15 -8.94 -17.21
CA ASN A 18 -8.18 -9.84 -16.67
C ASN A 18 -7.78 -10.49 -15.34
N GLU A 19 -6.53 -10.31 -14.90
CA GLU A 19 -6.12 -10.71 -13.56
C GLU A 19 -6.65 -9.64 -12.61
N SER A 20 -7.84 -9.90 -12.02
CA SER A 20 -8.45 -9.02 -11.02
C SER A 20 -7.37 -8.69 -9.99
N ASP A 21 -6.93 -7.43 -9.96
CA ASP A 21 -5.88 -6.93 -9.07
C ASP A 21 -6.00 -7.65 -7.74
N ASP A 22 -4.97 -8.43 -7.41
CA ASP A 22 -4.91 -9.36 -6.29
C ASP A 22 -5.16 -8.57 -4.99
N GLN A 23 -6.44 -8.33 -4.71
CA GLN A 23 -6.85 -7.33 -3.74
C GLN A 23 -6.46 -7.92 -2.40
N PHE A 24 -5.49 -7.26 -1.76
CA PHE A 24 -4.99 -7.70 -0.48
C PHE A 24 -6.10 -7.61 0.57
N CYS A 25 -6.83 -8.70 0.73
CA CYS A 25 -7.92 -8.83 1.67
C CYS A 25 -7.36 -9.29 3.03
N LEU A 26 -7.43 -8.40 4.01
CA LEU A 26 -7.17 -8.76 5.40
C LEU A 26 -8.28 -9.69 5.90
N PRO A 27 -7.96 -10.70 6.74
CA PRO A 27 -8.97 -11.56 7.32
C PRO A 27 -9.91 -10.74 8.23
N ALA A 28 -11.19 -11.13 8.32
CA ALA A 28 -12.23 -10.38 9.04
C ALA A 28 -11.94 -10.16 10.53
N ASN A 29 -11.08 -10.99 11.12
CA ASN A 29 -10.65 -10.91 12.52
C ASN A 29 -9.31 -10.18 12.71
N ALA A 30 -8.76 -9.55 11.67
CA ALA A 30 -7.56 -8.74 11.80
C ALA A 30 -7.82 -7.56 12.76
N PRO A 31 -6.89 -7.26 13.68
CA PRO A 31 -7.04 -6.13 14.58
C PRO A 31 -7.16 -4.84 13.77
N GLN A 32 -8.21 -4.08 14.05
CA GLN A 32 -8.45 -2.78 13.42
C GLN A 32 -7.66 -1.69 14.15
N SER A 33 -6.95 -0.86 13.40
CA SER A 33 -6.21 0.27 13.97
C SER A 33 -7.15 1.40 14.34
N ASP A 34 -7.06 1.89 15.58
CA ASP A 34 -7.80 3.08 16.04
C ASP A 34 -7.54 4.33 15.19
N ILE A 35 -6.36 4.42 14.57
CA ILE A 35 -5.98 5.54 13.68
C ILE A 35 -6.88 5.57 12.43
N VAL A 36 -7.24 4.39 11.91
CA VAL A 36 -7.99 4.24 10.65
C VAL A 36 -9.48 4.08 10.91
N PHE A 37 -9.85 3.29 11.92
CA PHE A 37 -11.24 2.87 12.17
C PHE A 37 -11.86 3.50 13.43
N GLY A 38 -11.06 4.08 14.33
CA GLY A 38 -11.53 4.55 15.63
C GLY A 38 -12.05 5.98 15.62
N LYS A 39 -11.21 6.95 15.23
CA LYS A 39 -11.55 8.38 15.26
C LYS A 39 -11.90 8.88 13.86
N LYS A 40 -12.83 9.85 13.78
CA LYS A 40 -13.11 10.62 12.56
C LYS A 40 -11.99 11.62 12.29
N LEU A 41 -10.82 11.11 11.94
CA LEU A 41 -9.67 11.92 11.51
C LEU A 41 -9.80 12.22 10.02
N ASN A 42 -9.34 13.40 9.59
CA ASN A 42 -9.10 13.64 8.17
C ASN A 42 -7.83 12.89 7.71
N PHE A 43 -7.63 12.74 6.40
CA PHE A 43 -6.51 11.93 5.90
C PHE A 43 -5.13 12.48 6.29
N LYS A 44 -4.95 13.80 6.37
CA LYS A 44 -3.70 14.42 6.84
C LYS A 44 -3.41 14.12 8.32
N GLN A 45 -4.44 14.15 9.17
CA GLN A 45 -4.35 13.76 10.57
C GLN A 45 -4.02 12.28 10.72
N MET A 46 -4.62 11.41 9.89
CA MET A 46 -4.25 9.99 9.85
C MET A 46 -2.78 9.81 9.47
N ALA A 47 -2.31 10.50 8.43
CA ALA A 47 -0.91 10.44 8.01
C ALA A 47 0.05 10.89 9.12
N TYR A 48 -0.26 12.00 9.80
CA TYR A 48 0.51 12.48 10.95
C TYR A 48 0.53 11.45 12.09
N ALA A 49 -0.63 10.88 12.43
CA ALA A 49 -0.72 9.85 13.47
C ALA A 49 0.05 8.56 13.12
N ILE A 50 0.07 8.16 11.84
CA ILE A 50 0.89 7.05 11.36
C ILE A 50 2.38 7.36 11.53
N HIS A 51 2.81 8.58 11.15
CA HIS A 51 4.19 9.03 11.34
C HIS A 51 4.59 8.97 12.82
N GLU A 52 3.83 9.60 13.71
CA GLU A 52 4.12 9.64 15.15
C GLU A 52 4.19 8.24 15.78
N LYS A 53 3.30 7.34 15.37
CA LYS A 53 3.23 6.00 15.96
C LYS A 53 4.33 5.08 15.44
N TYR A 54 4.55 5.05 14.13
CA TYR A 54 5.38 4.00 13.51
C TYR A 54 6.71 4.51 12.96
N ILE A 55 6.86 5.78 12.59
CA ILE A 55 8.06 6.25 11.84
C ILE A 55 8.95 7.15 12.69
N ARG A 56 8.37 7.94 13.60
CA ARG A 56 9.09 8.88 14.46
C ARG A 56 10.15 8.14 15.28
N GLU A 57 11.36 8.69 15.29
CA GLU A 57 12.47 8.15 16.05
C GLU A 57 12.12 8.06 17.54
N GLY A 58 12.34 6.88 18.14
CA GLY A 58 12.04 6.61 19.54
C GLY A 58 10.56 6.36 19.84
N SER A 59 9.72 6.11 18.83
CA SER A 59 8.36 5.64 19.09
C SER A 59 8.36 4.16 19.57
N ASP A 60 7.41 3.79 20.42
CA ASP A 60 7.32 2.41 20.95
C ASP A 60 7.12 1.35 19.84
N TRP A 61 6.55 1.79 18.72
CA TRP A 61 6.22 0.95 17.56
C TRP A 61 7.04 1.33 16.33
N GLU A 62 8.23 1.91 16.55
CA GLU A 62 9.11 2.36 15.48
C GLU A 62 9.43 1.21 14.53
N ILE A 63 9.09 1.39 13.25
CA ILE A 63 9.42 0.43 12.19
C ILE A 63 10.85 0.62 11.73
N ASN A 64 11.50 -0.49 11.38
CA ASN A 64 12.87 -0.46 10.90
C ASN A 64 12.92 0.04 9.44
N VAL A 65 13.15 1.34 9.28
CA VAL A 65 13.39 1.99 7.98
C VAL A 65 14.78 2.61 7.92
N SER A 66 15.30 2.80 6.71
CA SER A 66 16.59 3.41 6.47
C SER A 66 16.62 4.84 7.01
N TYR A 67 17.79 5.25 7.51
CA TYR A 67 18.01 6.61 8.04
C TYR A 67 17.58 7.70 7.04
N ARG A 68 17.80 7.47 5.74
CA ARG A 68 17.40 8.41 4.68
C ARG A 68 15.89 8.60 4.62
N VAL A 69 15.12 7.50 4.66
CA VAL A 69 13.65 7.56 4.65
C VAL A 69 13.15 8.23 5.93
N ARG A 70 13.65 7.82 7.09
CA ARG A 70 13.28 8.42 8.38
C ARG A 70 13.53 9.92 8.39
N ARG A 71 14.73 10.36 8.00
CA ARG A 71 15.08 11.80 7.96
C ARG A 71 14.17 12.58 7.00
N SER A 72 13.82 12.01 5.85
CA SER A 72 12.91 12.66 4.91
C SER A 72 11.48 12.81 5.46
N MET A 73 11.00 11.80 6.20
CA MET A 73 9.69 11.87 6.86
C MET A 73 9.71 12.84 8.02
N ALA A 74 10.75 12.82 8.86
CA ALA A 74 10.91 13.73 9.98
C ALA A 74 10.92 15.20 9.54
N ALA A 75 11.60 15.52 8.43
CA ALA A 75 11.57 16.87 7.86
C ALA A 75 10.19 17.28 7.33
N LEU A 76 9.43 16.33 6.78
CA LEU A 76 8.09 16.60 6.26
C LEU A 76 7.05 16.81 7.38
N PHE A 77 7.23 16.11 8.51
CA PHE A 77 6.33 16.10 9.66
C PHE A 77 6.86 16.88 10.87
N GLU A 78 7.83 17.78 10.68
CA GLU A 78 8.54 18.49 11.78
C GLU A 78 7.59 19.20 12.76
N SER A 79 6.48 19.74 12.25
CA SER A 79 5.43 20.38 13.05
C SER A 79 4.06 20.01 12.50
N GLU A 80 3.13 19.62 13.39
CA GLU A 80 1.75 19.31 13.03
C GLU A 80 1.07 20.49 12.33
N ASP A 81 1.24 21.72 12.85
CA ASP A 81 0.63 22.93 12.27
C ASP A 81 1.14 23.23 10.86
N VAL A 82 2.44 22.99 10.61
CA VAL A 82 3.07 23.16 9.30
C VAL A 82 2.57 22.07 8.34
N TRP A 83 2.50 20.82 8.80
CA TRP A 83 1.99 19.69 8.02
C TRP A 83 0.53 19.90 7.59
N MET A 84 -0.34 20.37 8.49
CA MET A 84 -1.75 20.60 8.16
C MET A 84 -1.92 21.62 7.04
N LYS A 85 -1.04 22.64 6.98
CA LYS A 85 -1.06 23.70 5.96
C LYS A 85 -0.31 23.33 4.67
N ASN A 86 0.24 22.12 4.57
CA ASN A 86 1.04 21.70 3.42
C ASN A 86 0.13 21.39 2.20
N ALA A 87 -0.11 22.39 1.35
CA ALA A 87 -1.06 22.33 0.24
C ALA A 87 -0.82 21.19 -0.77
N PRO A 88 0.43 20.85 -1.16
CA PRO A 88 0.71 19.69 -2.01
C PRO A 88 0.11 18.35 -1.54
N PHE A 89 -0.17 18.20 -0.24
CA PHE A 89 -0.75 16.98 0.33
C PHE A 89 -2.25 17.09 0.61
N ASP A 90 -2.93 18.14 0.11
CA ASP A 90 -4.40 18.16 0.04
C ASP A 90 -4.92 17.20 -1.04
N ASP A 91 -4.10 16.88 -2.05
CA ASP A 91 -4.39 15.84 -3.03
C ASP A 91 -4.26 14.44 -2.41
N ALA A 92 -5.33 13.65 -2.52
CA ALA A 92 -5.40 12.28 -2.04
C ALA A 92 -4.37 11.37 -2.73
N ALA A 93 -4.05 11.59 -4.01
CA ALA A 93 -3.10 10.76 -4.72
C ALA A 93 -1.67 10.94 -4.21
N MET A 94 -1.27 12.18 -3.91
CA MET A 94 0.01 12.48 -3.25
C MET A 94 0.09 11.86 -1.85
N LEU A 95 -0.99 11.96 -1.08
CA LEU A 95 -1.04 11.40 0.26
C LEU A 95 -0.99 9.85 0.27
N TYR A 96 -1.65 9.20 -0.69
CA TYR A 96 -1.59 7.75 -0.88
C TYR A 96 -0.15 7.27 -1.13
N ARG A 97 0.61 8.00 -1.94
CA ARG A 97 2.00 7.64 -2.29
C ARG A 97 3.02 7.95 -1.20
N LEU A 98 2.64 8.73 -0.18
CA LEU A 98 3.52 9.24 0.85
C LEU A 98 4.33 8.12 1.52
N PHE A 99 3.68 7.02 1.91
CA PHE A 99 4.32 5.94 2.66
C PHE A 99 4.88 4.81 1.81
N ASN A 100 4.85 4.92 0.47
CA ASN A 100 5.28 3.83 -0.42
C ASN A 100 6.72 3.36 -0.14
N ARG A 101 7.64 4.29 0.17
CA ARG A 101 9.02 3.92 0.52
C ARG A 101 9.10 3.11 1.81
N CYS A 102 8.35 3.50 2.84
CA CYS A 102 8.28 2.76 4.10
C CYS A 102 7.69 1.36 3.89
N VAL A 103 6.62 1.25 3.10
CA VAL A 103 5.96 -0.03 2.77
C VAL A 103 6.93 -0.97 2.05
N VAL A 104 7.69 -0.46 1.07
CA VAL A 104 8.68 -1.27 0.32
C VAL A 104 9.77 -1.81 1.25
N GLU A 105 10.34 -0.97 2.12
CA GLU A 105 11.37 -1.41 3.07
C GLU A 105 10.82 -2.43 4.07
N MET A 106 9.65 -2.17 4.64
CA MET A 106 9.00 -3.11 5.58
C MET A 106 8.64 -4.44 4.93
N THR A 107 8.14 -4.41 3.70
CA THR A 107 7.82 -5.63 2.95
C THR A 107 9.06 -6.49 2.73
N SER A 108 10.22 -5.86 2.45
CA SER A 108 11.50 -6.57 2.32
C SER A 108 11.89 -7.27 3.62
N LEU A 109 11.77 -6.58 4.77
CA LEU A 109 12.05 -7.15 6.09
C LEU A 109 11.10 -8.29 6.44
N ILE A 110 9.80 -8.11 6.22
CA ILE A 110 8.77 -9.13 6.46
C ILE A 110 9.04 -10.36 5.59
N ARG A 111 9.40 -10.19 4.30
CA ARG A 111 9.71 -11.31 3.41
C ARG A 111 10.89 -12.14 3.93
N SER A 112 11.94 -11.48 4.41
CA SER A 112 13.10 -12.15 5.03
C SER A 112 12.72 -12.89 6.32
N ALA A 113 11.96 -12.24 7.21
CA ALA A 113 11.46 -12.85 8.44
C ALA A 113 10.56 -14.06 8.15
N PHE A 114 9.65 -13.93 7.19
CA PHE A 114 8.76 -15.00 6.76
C PHE A 114 9.52 -16.17 6.13
N SER A 115 10.57 -15.90 5.36
CA SER A 115 11.44 -16.95 4.81
C SER A 115 12.04 -17.82 5.92
N ARG A 116 12.52 -17.20 7.01
CA ARG A 116 13.02 -17.92 8.19
C ARG A 116 11.91 -18.65 8.94
N PHE A 117 10.75 -18.01 9.11
CA PHE A 117 9.59 -18.63 9.74
C PHE A 117 9.18 -19.94 9.04
N LYS A 118 9.23 -19.99 7.70
CA LYS A 118 8.94 -21.22 6.95
C LYS A 118 9.86 -22.40 7.26
N GLN A 119 11.06 -22.13 7.80
CA GLN A 119 12.03 -23.16 8.18
C GLN A 119 11.83 -23.66 9.62
N THR A 120 10.88 -23.09 10.37
CA THR A 120 10.60 -23.51 11.74
C THR A 120 9.76 -24.80 11.77
N ASP A 121 9.98 -25.63 12.79
CA ASP A 121 9.23 -26.88 13.00
C ASP A 121 7.72 -26.62 13.12
N SER A 122 7.33 -25.54 13.80
CA SER A 122 5.92 -25.15 13.96
C SER A 122 5.24 -24.93 12.61
N PHE A 123 5.92 -24.27 11.68
CA PHE A 123 5.38 -24.06 10.33
C PHE A 123 5.32 -25.38 9.56
N MET A 124 6.36 -26.22 9.61
CA MET A 124 6.37 -27.52 8.93
C MET A 124 5.27 -28.46 9.43
N ILE A 125 5.02 -28.51 10.74
CA ILE A 125 3.93 -29.28 11.35
C ILE A 125 2.58 -28.77 10.84
N LEU A 126 2.36 -27.45 10.81
CA LEU A 126 1.13 -26.85 10.31
C LEU A 126 0.91 -27.16 8.82
N GLN A 127 1.98 -27.10 8.02
CA GLN A 127 1.94 -27.42 6.60
C GLN A 127 1.63 -28.89 6.34
N ASN A 128 2.15 -29.81 7.14
CA ASN A 128 1.86 -31.23 7.02
C ASN A 128 0.42 -31.56 7.42
N LYS A 129 -0.09 -30.92 8.48
CA LYS A 129 -1.50 -31.04 8.89
C LYS A 129 -2.45 -30.57 7.79
N SER A 130 -2.18 -29.43 7.15
CA SER A 130 -3.06 -28.92 6.08
C SER A 130 -3.04 -29.80 4.83
N LYS A 131 -1.89 -30.39 4.47
CA LYS A 131 -1.80 -31.38 3.39
C LYS A 131 -2.61 -32.64 3.71
N SER A 132 -2.50 -33.15 4.94
CA SER A 132 -3.25 -34.32 5.39
C SER A 132 -4.76 -34.10 5.41
N LEU A 133 -5.23 -32.87 5.68
CA LEU A 133 -6.66 -32.57 5.65
C LEU A 133 -7.20 -32.52 4.22
N LYS A 134 -6.45 -31.95 3.28
CA LYS A 134 -6.85 -31.90 1.86
C LYS A 134 -6.98 -33.29 1.24
N SER A 135 -6.19 -34.27 1.69
CA SER A 135 -6.31 -35.65 1.21
C SER A 135 -7.54 -36.39 1.75
N VAL A 136 -8.15 -35.93 2.84
CA VAL A 136 -9.32 -36.61 3.46
C VAL A 136 -10.65 -36.09 2.87
N SER A 137 -10.67 -34.90 2.30
CA SER A 137 -11.90 -34.24 1.83
C SER A 137 -12.34 -34.55 0.39
N PHE A 138 -11.77 -35.56 -0.29
CA PHE A 138 -12.09 -35.85 -1.70
C PHE A 138 -12.92 -37.12 -1.97
N GLU A 139 -13.30 -37.88 -0.94
CA GLU A 139 -14.20 -39.06 -1.08
C GLU A 139 -15.55 -38.89 -0.36
N ALA A 140 -15.99 -37.65 -0.14
CA ALA A 140 -17.41 -37.43 0.11
C ALA A 140 -18.14 -37.73 -1.20
N HIS A 141 -18.51 -38.99 -1.39
CA HIS A 141 -19.45 -39.49 -2.39
C HIS A 141 -20.72 -38.64 -2.27
N ILE A 142 -20.79 -37.57 -3.07
CA ILE A 142 -22.03 -36.80 -3.25
C ILE A 142 -22.93 -37.75 -4.05
N PRO A 143 -23.96 -38.36 -3.46
CA PRO A 143 -24.93 -39.11 -4.25
C PRO A 143 -25.51 -38.11 -5.25
N ALA A 144 -25.56 -38.51 -6.51
CA ALA A 144 -26.08 -37.72 -7.62
C ALA A 144 -27.47 -37.17 -7.28
N LEU A 145 -27.52 -35.96 -6.72
CA LEU A 145 -28.74 -35.18 -6.63
C LEU A 145 -28.93 -34.60 -8.02
N GLY A 146 -29.98 -35.10 -8.67
CA GLY A 146 -30.28 -34.87 -10.07
C GLY A 146 -30.23 -33.39 -10.47
N SER A 147 -29.82 -33.19 -11.72
CA SER A 147 -29.87 -31.93 -12.45
C SER A 147 -31.14 -31.15 -12.14
N ILE A 148 -30.99 -30.04 -11.42
CA ILE A 148 -31.96 -28.95 -11.42
C ILE A 148 -31.40 -27.93 -12.41
N GLU A 149 -31.50 -28.26 -13.70
CA GLU A 149 -31.50 -27.27 -14.77
C GLU A 149 -32.94 -26.83 -14.94
N SER A 150 -33.36 -25.73 -14.30
CA SER A 150 -34.53 -24.99 -14.74
C SER A 150 -34.70 -23.68 -13.98
N VAL A 151 -34.86 -22.61 -14.75
CA VAL A 151 -35.47 -21.32 -14.41
C VAL A 151 -34.62 -20.36 -13.57
N MET A 152 -34.02 -19.36 -14.24
CA MET A 152 -34.53 -17.97 -14.24
C MET A 152 -33.60 -17.11 -15.12
N GLU A 153 -33.97 -16.96 -16.39
CA GLU A 153 -33.62 -15.79 -17.20
C GLU A 153 -34.51 -14.64 -16.70
N GLU A 154 -33.94 -13.65 -16.03
CA GLU A 154 -34.60 -12.37 -15.81
C GLU A 154 -33.88 -11.27 -16.57
N ASP A 155 -34.66 -10.57 -17.39
CA ASP A 155 -34.32 -9.48 -18.28
C ASP A 155 -33.63 -8.31 -17.56
N VAL A 156 -32.34 -8.10 -17.83
CA VAL A 156 -31.66 -6.85 -17.49
C VAL A 156 -31.86 -5.87 -18.64
N LYS A 157 -32.82 -4.95 -18.46
CA LYS A 157 -33.04 -3.80 -19.35
C LYS A 157 -31.85 -2.84 -19.30
N GLU A 158 -31.21 -2.66 -20.44
CA GLU A 158 -30.29 -1.56 -20.75
C GLU A 158 -30.94 -0.22 -20.40
N THR A 159 -30.29 0.54 -19.52
CA THR A 159 -30.59 1.96 -19.31
C THR A 159 -29.36 2.74 -19.77
N GLU A 160 -29.39 3.14 -21.04
CA GLU A 160 -28.48 4.14 -21.59
C GLU A 160 -28.74 5.48 -20.88
N MET A 161 -27.81 5.89 -20.01
CA MET A 161 -27.71 7.29 -19.58
C MET A 161 -26.57 7.94 -20.37
N HIS A 162 -26.98 8.71 -21.37
CA HIS A 162 -26.21 9.76 -22.01
C HIS A 162 -25.64 10.69 -20.92
N ARG A 163 -24.31 10.72 -20.77
CA ARG A 163 -23.62 11.76 -20.01
C ARG A 163 -23.06 12.76 -21.00
N ASP A 164 -23.64 13.95 -20.96
CA ASP A 164 -23.15 15.12 -21.67
C ASP A 164 -21.72 15.45 -21.22
N GLU A 165 -20.82 15.56 -22.20
CA GLU A 165 -19.44 16.01 -22.05
C GLU A 165 -19.43 17.54 -21.94
N ASP A 166 -19.42 18.08 -20.72
CA ASP A 166 -19.02 19.47 -20.49
C ASP A 166 -17.50 19.53 -20.26
N GLU A 167 -16.79 19.67 -21.38
CA GLU A 167 -15.35 19.91 -21.48
C GLU A 167 -15.06 21.38 -21.13
N ALA A 168 -14.55 21.63 -19.93
CA ALA A 168 -14.03 22.94 -19.52
C ALA A 168 -12.51 23.02 -19.82
N PRO A 169 -12.00 24.11 -20.41
CA PRO A 169 -10.62 24.22 -20.84
C PRO A 169 -9.61 24.40 -19.69
N ASP A 170 -8.50 23.66 -19.80
CA ASP A 170 -7.28 23.73 -18.99
C ASP A 170 -6.71 25.16 -18.88
N GLU A 171 -6.79 25.77 -17.70
CA GLU A 171 -5.91 26.88 -17.33
C GLU A 171 -4.58 26.32 -16.82
N ALA A 172 -3.57 26.38 -17.68
CA ALA A 172 -2.18 26.07 -17.35
C ALA A 172 -1.64 27.07 -16.31
N LEU A 173 -1.45 26.59 -15.07
CA LEU A 173 -0.72 27.33 -14.04
C LEU A 173 0.77 27.04 -14.15
N ASP A 174 1.47 27.96 -14.82
CA ASP A 174 2.93 28.11 -14.83
C ASP A 174 3.40 28.53 -13.42
N ILE A 175 3.81 27.56 -12.59
CA ILE A 175 4.39 27.85 -11.27
C ILE A 175 5.90 28.01 -11.43
N ASN A 176 6.30 29.27 -11.65
CA ASN A 176 7.68 29.71 -11.72
C ASN A 176 8.34 29.61 -10.33
N LEU A 177 9.09 28.53 -10.09
CA LEU A 177 9.84 28.28 -8.86
C LEU A 177 11.15 29.12 -8.85
N THR A 178 11.02 30.44 -8.69
CA THR A 178 12.18 31.36 -8.63
C THR A 178 12.72 31.48 -7.21
N ALA A 179 13.85 30.80 -6.99
CA ALA A 179 14.99 31.12 -6.13
C ALA A 179 14.81 32.17 -5.00
N MET A 180 14.69 31.69 -3.76
CA MET A 180 15.14 32.44 -2.58
C MET A 180 16.55 31.97 -2.20
N ALA A 181 17.56 32.59 -2.82
CA ALA A 181 18.94 32.53 -2.36
C ALA A 181 19.13 33.61 -1.29
N SER A 182 19.28 33.16 -0.05
CA SER A 182 19.54 33.97 1.14
C SER A 182 20.87 34.71 1.00
N LYS A 183 20.80 36.05 1.04
CA LYS A 183 21.96 36.93 1.25
C LYS A 183 22.24 36.97 2.75
N SER A 184 23.32 36.33 3.18
CA SER A 184 23.88 36.52 4.51
C SER A 184 24.85 37.70 4.44
N ASP A 185 24.41 38.86 4.92
CA ASP A 185 25.26 40.04 5.07
C ASP A 185 26.26 39.80 6.22
N SER A 186 27.53 39.96 5.87
CA SER A 186 28.67 40.01 6.76
C SER A 186 28.63 41.29 7.59
N VAL A 187 28.77 41.13 8.91
CA VAL A 187 29.08 42.22 9.85
C VAL A 187 30.60 42.37 9.86
N ASP A 188 31.09 43.48 9.32
CA ASP A 188 32.49 43.91 9.46
C ASP A 188 32.69 44.67 10.78
N GLU A 189 33.93 44.53 11.28
CA GLU A 189 34.53 45.05 12.53
C GLU A 189 34.45 46.57 12.75
#